data_AF-C8ZK24-F1
#
_entry.id   AF-C8ZK24-F1
#
_cell.length_a   1.000
_cell.length_b   1.000
_cell.length_c   1.000
_cell.angle_alpha   90.00
_cell.angle_beta   90.00
_cell.angle_gamma   90.00
#
_symmetry.space_group_name_H-M   'P 1'
#
loop_
_entity.id
_entity.type
_entity.pdbx_description
1 polymer ?
#
loop_
_entity_poly.entity_id
_entity_poly.type
_entity_poly.pdbx_seq_one_letter_code
_entity_poly.pdbx_strand_id
1 'polypeptide(L)'
;LLIENVVELLPYVYTPTVGEACQKYGSIFGRPQGLYVSLKDKGRVLEVLRNWPHRNVQVICVTDGERILGLGDLGCQGMGIPVGKLALYTALGGVDPTACLPITIDVGTNNEKLLNDEFYIGLRQKRARSEEYDELMEEFMAAVKTFYGEKVLIQFEDFANHNAFDLLEKYSKSHLVFNDDIQGTASVVLAGLLAALKMVGGTLAEQTYLFLGAGEAGTGIAELIALEMSKQTKAPIEECRKKVWLVDSKGLIVNSRKNSLAPFKKPWAHEHEPLTTLYDAVQSIKPTVLIGTSGVGRTFTKEIVEAMASINERPIIFSLSNPTSHSECTAEQAYTWTQGRAVFASGSPFAPVEYDGKTFVPGQS
;
A
#
# COMPACT_ATOMS: atom_id res chain seq x y z
N LEU A 1 0.65 -6.24 27.17
CA LEU A 1 0.53 -7.34 26.19
C LEU A 1 1.05 -6.99 24.80
N LEU A 2 0.32 -6.23 23.94
CA LEU A 2 0.76 -5.99 22.55
C LEU A 2 2.12 -5.26 22.46
N ILE A 3 2.32 -4.21 23.28
CA ILE A 3 3.58 -3.46 23.34
C ILE A 3 4.76 -4.37 23.74
N GLU A 4 4.57 -5.20 24.75
CA GLU A 4 5.63 -6.06 25.32
C GLU A 4 6.00 -7.23 24.42
N ASN A 5 5.10 -7.67 23.54
CA ASN A 5 5.26 -8.88 22.71
C ASN A 5 5.04 -8.56 21.22
N VAL A 6 5.43 -7.36 20.79
CA VAL A 6 5.06 -6.83 19.47
C VAL A 6 5.53 -7.74 18.32
N VAL A 7 6.75 -8.28 18.38
CA VAL A 7 7.29 -9.13 17.31
C VAL A 7 6.48 -10.43 17.15
N GLU A 8 6.04 -11.01 18.27
CA GLU A 8 5.24 -12.24 18.27
C GLU A 8 3.79 -11.99 17.84
N LEU A 9 3.19 -10.88 18.30
CA LEU A 9 1.76 -10.63 18.15
C LEU A 9 1.38 -9.88 16.88
N LEU A 10 2.31 -9.13 16.27
CA LEU A 10 2.04 -8.33 15.06
C LEU A 10 1.51 -9.19 13.89
N PRO A 11 2.04 -10.41 13.61
CA PRO A 11 1.48 -11.28 12.59
C PRO A 11 0.02 -11.71 12.81
N TYR A 12 -0.46 -11.70 14.06
CA TYR A 12 -1.82 -12.11 14.42
C TYR A 12 -2.81 -10.94 14.45
N VAL A 13 -2.39 -9.79 14.99
CA VAL A 13 -3.26 -8.58 15.08
C VAL A 13 -3.23 -7.75 13.80
N TYR A 14 -2.22 -7.96 12.95
CA TYR A 14 -2.04 -7.27 11.69
C TYR A 14 -1.73 -8.27 10.56
N THR A 15 -0.96 -7.89 9.54
CA THR A 15 -0.67 -8.77 8.40
C THR A 15 0.21 -9.96 8.82
N PRO A 16 -0.11 -11.19 8.35
CA PRO A 16 -1.15 -11.53 7.36
C PRO A 16 -2.53 -11.85 7.95
N THR A 17 -2.66 -12.18 9.24
CA THR A 17 -3.90 -12.73 9.82
C THR A 17 -5.09 -11.78 9.78
N VAL A 18 -4.86 -10.45 9.86
CA VAL A 18 -5.94 -9.46 9.72
C VAL A 18 -6.66 -9.56 8.38
N GLY A 19 -5.95 -9.95 7.30
CA GLY A 19 -6.57 -10.15 5.99
C GLY A 19 -7.52 -11.34 5.97
N GLU A 20 -7.14 -12.45 6.59
CA GLU A 20 -8.01 -13.61 6.77
C GLU A 20 -9.22 -13.28 7.66
N ALA A 21 -9.00 -12.49 8.72
CA ALA A 21 -10.07 -11.99 9.56
C ALA A 21 -11.08 -11.17 8.75
N CYS A 22 -10.62 -10.29 7.85
CA CYS A 22 -11.51 -9.55 6.93
C CYS A 22 -12.27 -10.48 5.96
N GLN A 23 -11.66 -11.56 5.47
CA GLN A 23 -12.37 -12.51 4.60
C GLN A 23 -13.49 -13.26 5.34
N LYS A 24 -13.29 -13.53 6.63
CA LYS A 24 -14.22 -14.29 7.48
C LYS A 24 -15.05 -13.41 8.42
N TYR A 25 -14.97 -12.09 8.29
CA TYR A 25 -15.38 -11.13 9.32
C TYR A 25 -16.83 -11.33 9.79
N GLY A 26 -17.77 -11.59 8.88
CA GLY A 26 -19.15 -11.88 9.23
C GLY A 26 -19.31 -13.16 10.05
N SER A 27 -18.63 -14.25 9.67
CA SER A 27 -18.70 -15.55 10.36
C SER A 27 -18.03 -15.56 11.75
N ILE A 28 -17.05 -14.67 11.97
CA ILE A 28 -16.32 -14.54 13.25
C ILE A 28 -16.77 -13.34 14.08
N PHE A 29 -17.80 -12.62 13.63
CA PHE A 29 -18.21 -11.36 14.23
C PHE A 29 -18.59 -11.57 15.70
N GLY A 30 -17.94 -10.81 16.58
CA GLY A 30 -18.15 -10.88 18.03
C GLY A 30 -18.69 -9.57 18.57
N ARG A 31 -17.84 -8.84 19.30
CA ARG A 31 -18.18 -7.50 19.80
C ARG A 31 -18.00 -6.47 18.67
N PRO A 32 -18.95 -5.54 18.46
CA PRO A 32 -18.78 -4.48 17.48
C PRO A 32 -17.57 -3.60 17.77
N GLN A 33 -16.80 -3.28 16.73
CA GLN A 33 -15.66 -2.36 16.77
C GLN A 33 -15.77 -1.38 15.61
N GLY A 34 -15.44 -0.11 15.88
CA GLY A 34 -15.53 0.96 14.89
C GLY A 34 -16.96 1.45 14.63
N LEU A 35 -17.08 2.29 13.61
CA LEU A 35 -18.32 2.93 13.18
C LEU A 35 -18.56 2.64 11.70
N TYR A 36 -19.78 2.26 11.36
CA TYR A 36 -20.17 1.95 9.98
C TYR A 36 -21.04 3.07 9.44
N VAL A 37 -20.69 3.61 8.28
CA VAL A 37 -21.47 4.61 7.56
C VAL A 37 -21.81 4.03 6.20
N SER A 38 -23.08 3.94 5.85
CA SER A 38 -23.52 3.28 4.62
C SER A 38 -24.28 4.23 3.70
N LEU A 39 -24.59 3.77 2.48
CA LEU A 39 -25.49 4.49 1.57
C LEU A 39 -26.87 4.80 2.19
N LYS A 40 -27.34 3.98 3.15
CA LYS A 40 -28.61 4.22 3.86
C LYS A 40 -28.55 5.38 4.85
N ASP A 41 -27.34 5.87 5.13
CA ASP A 41 -27.07 6.96 6.07
C ASP A 41 -26.87 8.30 5.36
N LYS A 42 -26.99 8.33 4.03
CA LYS A 42 -26.96 9.56 3.23
C LYS A 42 -27.99 10.58 3.74
N GLY A 43 -27.55 11.82 3.93
CA GLY A 43 -28.27 12.92 4.57
C GLY A 43 -28.25 12.88 6.10
N ARG A 44 -27.64 11.87 6.72
CA ARG A 44 -27.63 11.64 8.18
C ARG A 44 -26.25 11.20 8.70
N VAL A 45 -25.17 11.36 7.94
CA VAL A 45 -23.84 10.88 8.36
C VAL A 45 -23.41 11.53 9.67
N LEU A 46 -23.71 12.83 9.85
CA LEU A 46 -23.43 13.53 11.12
C LEU A 46 -24.19 12.94 12.32
N GLU A 47 -25.39 12.41 12.12
CA GLU A 47 -26.16 11.73 13.16
C GLU A 47 -25.50 10.40 13.56
N VAL A 48 -24.98 9.66 12.57
CA VAL A 48 -24.21 8.43 12.83
C VAL A 48 -22.95 8.74 13.65
N LEU A 49 -22.20 9.79 13.30
CA LEU A 49 -21.01 10.20 14.06
C LEU A 49 -21.34 10.56 15.52
N ARG A 50 -22.51 11.16 15.78
CA ARG A 50 -22.93 11.54 17.16
C ARG A 50 -23.15 10.35 18.09
N ASN A 51 -23.37 9.16 17.54
CA ASN A 51 -23.53 7.93 18.32
C ASN A 51 -22.19 7.39 18.85
N TRP A 52 -21.05 7.86 18.31
CA TRP A 52 -19.75 7.49 18.86
C TRP A 52 -19.55 8.13 20.25
N PRO A 53 -19.19 7.35 21.29
CA PRO A 53 -19.18 7.84 22.66
C PRO A 53 -17.99 8.75 22.99
N HIS A 54 -16.91 8.71 22.19
CA HIS A 54 -15.73 9.54 22.41
C HIS A 54 -15.79 10.81 21.57
N ARG A 55 -15.86 11.97 22.23
CA ARG A 55 -16.04 13.27 21.54
C ARG A 55 -14.75 13.85 20.96
N ASN A 56 -13.61 13.55 21.57
CA ASN A 56 -12.31 14.12 21.20
C ASN A 56 -11.53 13.18 20.28
N VAL A 57 -12.13 12.84 19.14
CA VAL A 57 -11.44 12.03 18.11
C VAL A 57 -10.32 12.85 17.48
N GLN A 58 -9.14 12.26 17.37
CA GLN A 58 -7.95 12.87 16.77
C GLN A 58 -7.47 12.12 15.53
N VAL A 59 -7.70 10.80 15.47
CA VAL A 59 -7.29 9.96 14.34
C VAL A 59 -8.46 9.10 13.89
N ILE A 60 -8.87 9.29 12.64
CA ILE A 60 -9.81 8.43 11.94
C ILE A 60 -9.00 7.59 10.96
N CYS A 61 -9.18 6.27 10.98
CA CYS A 61 -8.74 5.40 9.89
C CYS A 61 -10.01 4.93 9.17
N VAL A 62 -10.12 5.18 7.87
CA VAL A 62 -11.32 4.92 7.09
C VAL A 62 -11.00 4.10 5.85
N THR A 63 -11.88 3.15 5.53
CA THR A 63 -11.81 2.32 4.31
C THR A 63 -13.20 2.16 3.69
N ASP A 64 -13.27 1.90 2.38
CA ASP A 64 -14.47 1.35 1.73
C ASP A 64 -14.38 -0.17 1.46
N GLY A 65 -13.26 -0.78 1.84
CA GLY A 65 -12.97 -2.21 1.68
C GLY A 65 -12.85 -2.69 0.23
N GLU A 66 -12.65 -1.81 -0.74
CA GLU A 66 -12.58 -2.22 -2.15
C GLU A 66 -11.28 -2.95 -2.50
N ARG A 67 -10.19 -2.66 -1.80
CA ARG A 67 -8.88 -3.22 -2.09
C ARG A 67 -8.14 -3.61 -0.80
N ILE A 68 -8.73 -4.54 -0.04
CA ILE A 68 -8.11 -5.02 1.20
C ILE A 68 -6.83 -5.80 0.88
N LEU A 69 -5.66 -5.24 1.20
CA LEU A 69 -4.35 -5.83 0.90
C LEU A 69 -4.26 -6.27 -0.59
N GLY A 70 -3.74 -7.48 -0.84
CA GLY A 70 -3.84 -8.18 -2.14
C GLY A 70 -5.07 -9.08 -2.29
N LEU A 71 -6.09 -8.95 -1.41
CA LEU A 71 -7.25 -9.85 -1.36
C LEU A 71 -8.46 -9.31 -2.13
N GLY A 72 -8.41 -8.05 -2.56
CA GLY A 72 -9.45 -7.41 -3.38
C GLY A 72 -10.63 -6.88 -2.56
N ASP A 73 -11.81 -6.88 -3.18
CA ASP A 73 -13.02 -6.29 -2.61
C ASP A 73 -13.61 -7.18 -1.52
N LEU A 74 -13.58 -6.70 -0.26
CA LEU A 74 -14.20 -7.35 0.89
C LEU A 74 -15.37 -6.53 1.49
N GLY A 75 -15.74 -5.42 0.84
CA GLY A 75 -16.88 -4.59 1.25
C GLY A 75 -16.82 -4.14 2.69
N CYS A 76 -17.96 -4.23 3.37
CA CYS A 76 -18.12 -3.87 4.78
C CYS A 76 -17.24 -4.71 5.73
N GLN A 77 -16.77 -5.89 5.31
CA GLN A 77 -15.85 -6.71 6.10
C GLN A 77 -14.43 -6.16 6.15
N GLY A 78 -14.12 -5.11 5.38
CA GLY A 78 -12.85 -4.39 5.42
C GLY A 78 -12.54 -3.71 6.77
N MET A 79 -13.53 -3.58 7.67
CA MET A 79 -13.37 -2.94 8.99
C MET A 79 -12.20 -3.48 9.82
N GLY A 80 -11.81 -4.75 9.63
CA GLY A 80 -10.65 -5.32 10.32
C GLY A 80 -9.36 -4.52 10.11
N ILE A 81 -9.19 -3.86 8.95
CA ILE A 81 -8.00 -3.08 8.64
C ILE A 81 -7.94 -1.77 9.45
N PRO A 82 -8.92 -0.85 9.41
CA PRO A 82 -8.94 0.31 10.30
C PRO A 82 -8.78 -0.04 11.78
N VAL A 83 -9.39 -1.13 12.24
CA VAL A 83 -9.27 -1.59 13.64
C VAL A 83 -7.82 -1.99 13.93
N GLY A 84 -7.20 -2.81 13.08
CA GLY A 84 -5.80 -3.23 13.21
C GLY A 84 -4.84 -2.04 13.16
N LYS A 85 -5.00 -1.12 12.21
CA LYS A 85 -4.18 0.09 12.06
C LYS A 85 -4.22 0.94 13.33
N LEU A 86 -5.41 1.23 13.87
CA LEU A 86 -5.54 2.08 15.06
C LEU A 86 -5.03 1.41 16.34
N ALA A 87 -5.06 0.07 16.42
CA ALA A 87 -4.36 -0.66 17.47
C ALA A 87 -2.84 -0.43 17.42
N LEU A 88 -2.25 -0.37 16.22
CA LEU A 88 -0.83 -0.05 16.03
C LEU A 88 -0.52 1.43 16.29
N TYR A 89 -1.40 2.36 15.93
CA TYR A 89 -1.28 3.77 16.35
C TYR A 89 -1.13 3.91 17.86
N THR A 90 -1.92 3.14 18.61
CA THR A 90 -1.84 3.13 20.08
C THR A 90 -0.58 2.44 20.57
N ALA A 91 -0.33 1.20 20.14
CA ALA A 91 0.75 0.38 20.67
C ALA A 91 2.15 0.86 20.25
N LEU A 92 2.31 1.38 19.03
CA LEU A 92 3.60 1.78 18.47
C LEU A 92 3.77 3.30 18.49
N GLY A 93 2.71 4.05 18.21
CA GLY A 93 2.73 5.52 18.13
C GLY A 93 2.36 6.24 19.42
N GLY A 94 1.84 5.53 20.43
CA GLY A 94 1.42 6.13 21.70
C GLY A 94 0.19 7.03 21.59
N VAL A 95 -0.60 6.91 20.52
CA VAL A 95 -1.87 7.64 20.38
C VAL A 95 -2.89 7.08 21.38
N ASP A 96 -3.65 7.96 22.03
CA ASP A 96 -4.70 7.53 22.97
C ASP A 96 -5.79 6.75 22.22
N PRO A 97 -6.10 5.50 22.61
CA PRO A 97 -7.10 4.69 21.91
C PRO A 97 -8.51 5.29 21.97
N THR A 98 -8.82 6.13 22.96
CA THR A 98 -10.11 6.85 23.05
C THR A 98 -10.20 8.01 22.05
N ALA A 99 -9.08 8.43 21.47
CA ALA A 99 -9.01 9.42 20.40
C ALA A 99 -8.98 8.78 18.99
N CYS A 100 -9.03 7.45 18.91
CA CYS A 100 -9.03 6.69 17.65
C CYS A 100 -10.46 6.29 17.25
N LEU A 101 -10.79 6.44 15.97
CA LEU A 101 -12.08 6.05 15.41
C LEU A 101 -11.91 5.26 14.10
N PRO A 102 -12.08 3.92 14.13
CA PRO A 102 -12.10 3.10 12.92
C PRO A 102 -13.43 3.26 12.20
N ILE A 103 -13.40 3.51 10.88
CA ILE A 103 -14.60 3.69 10.06
C ILE A 103 -14.57 2.80 8.83
N THR A 104 -15.73 2.23 8.48
CA THR A 104 -15.96 1.63 7.17
C THR A 104 -17.12 2.32 6.48
N ILE A 105 -16.87 2.75 5.23
CA ILE A 105 -17.87 3.33 4.33
C ILE A 105 -18.45 2.19 3.48
N ASP A 106 -19.67 1.75 3.80
CA ASP A 106 -20.33 0.65 3.10
C ASP A 106 -21.21 1.16 1.96
N VAL A 107 -20.66 1.08 0.75
CA VAL A 107 -21.34 1.41 -0.52
C VAL A 107 -21.76 0.15 -1.30
N GLY A 108 -21.75 -1.01 -0.65
CA GLY A 108 -21.91 -2.32 -1.30
C GLY A 108 -20.58 -2.99 -1.61
N THR A 109 -20.63 -4.13 -2.29
CA THR A 109 -19.44 -4.91 -2.70
C THR A 109 -19.67 -5.55 -4.07
N ASN A 110 -18.62 -5.62 -4.89
CA ASN A 110 -18.64 -6.36 -6.14
C ASN A 110 -18.31 -7.85 -5.96
N ASN A 111 -17.94 -8.26 -4.75
CA ASN A 111 -17.58 -9.64 -4.43
C ASN A 111 -18.82 -10.54 -4.39
N GLU A 112 -19.02 -11.33 -5.45
CA GLU A 112 -20.15 -12.26 -5.57
C GLU A 112 -20.20 -13.29 -4.45
N LYS A 113 -19.05 -13.73 -3.92
CA LYS A 113 -19.02 -14.69 -2.81
C LYS A 113 -19.66 -14.06 -1.57
N LEU A 114 -19.32 -12.81 -1.25
CA LEU A 114 -19.88 -12.10 -0.10
C LEU A 114 -21.35 -11.74 -0.30
N LEU A 115 -21.76 -11.35 -1.51
CA LEU A 115 -23.18 -11.09 -1.80
C LEU A 115 -24.06 -12.31 -1.53
N ASN A 116 -23.55 -13.51 -1.82
CA ASN A 116 -24.23 -14.79 -1.61
C ASN A 116 -23.98 -15.42 -0.22
N ASP A 117 -23.10 -14.86 0.61
CA ASP A 117 -22.76 -15.39 1.94
C ASP A 117 -23.79 -14.95 2.97
N GLU A 118 -24.51 -15.87 3.60
CA GLU A 118 -25.55 -15.56 4.61
C GLU A 118 -25.03 -14.76 5.81
N PHE A 119 -23.72 -14.83 6.11
CA PHE A 119 -23.10 -14.10 7.21
C PHE A 119 -22.53 -12.74 6.83
N TYR A 120 -22.58 -12.34 5.55
CA TYR A 120 -22.10 -11.03 5.13
C TYR A 120 -22.85 -9.89 5.85
N ILE A 121 -22.08 -9.00 6.47
CA ILE A 121 -22.58 -7.94 7.36
C ILE A 121 -22.92 -6.62 6.65
N GLY A 122 -22.52 -6.47 5.39
CA GLY A 122 -22.72 -5.23 4.64
C GLY A 122 -24.00 -5.18 3.82
N LEU A 123 -24.16 -4.09 3.08
CA LEU A 123 -25.22 -3.93 2.09
C LEU A 123 -25.08 -4.99 0.99
N ARG A 124 -26.10 -5.85 0.85
CA ARG A 124 -26.19 -6.89 -0.20
C ARG A 124 -26.56 -6.29 -1.56
N GLN A 125 -25.68 -5.44 -2.06
CA GLN A 125 -25.78 -4.78 -3.36
C GLN A 125 -24.39 -4.59 -3.95
N LYS A 126 -24.35 -4.40 -5.27
CA LYS A 126 -23.12 -3.99 -5.96
C LYS A 126 -22.67 -2.60 -5.50
N ARG A 127 -21.37 -2.32 -5.63
CA ARG A 127 -20.81 -1.02 -5.23
C ARG A 127 -21.48 0.12 -5.99
N ALA A 128 -21.96 1.13 -5.26
CA ALA A 128 -22.25 2.43 -5.87
C ALA A 128 -20.96 3.04 -6.44
N ARG A 129 -21.10 3.80 -7.51
CA ARG A 129 -19.99 4.44 -8.25
C ARG A 129 -20.36 5.86 -8.62
N SER A 130 -19.36 6.65 -8.98
CA SER A 130 -19.53 8.00 -9.51
C SER A 130 -20.33 8.87 -8.53
N GLU A 131 -21.29 9.65 -9.01
CA GLU A 131 -22.02 10.67 -8.25
C GLU A 131 -22.58 10.16 -6.90
N GLU A 132 -23.19 8.98 -6.85
CA GLU A 132 -23.76 8.47 -5.59
C GLU A 132 -22.69 8.19 -4.52
N TYR A 133 -21.53 7.67 -4.94
CA TYR A 133 -20.37 7.44 -4.08
C TYR A 133 -19.74 8.78 -3.65
N ASP A 134 -19.56 9.68 -4.61
CA ASP A 134 -18.92 10.98 -4.39
C ASP A 134 -19.72 11.84 -3.41
N GLU A 135 -21.05 11.87 -3.54
CA GLU A 135 -21.94 12.61 -2.64
C GLU A 135 -21.88 12.07 -1.19
N LEU A 136 -21.85 10.75 -0.99
CA LEU A 136 -21.71 10.18 0.36
C LEU A 136 -20.35 10.51 0.97
N MET A 137 -19.28 10.43 0.17
CA MET A 137 -17.94 10.75 0.63
C MET A 137 -17.78 12.24 0.96
N GLU A 138 -18.36 13.13 0.15
CA GLU A 138 -18.40 14.57 0.44
C GLU A 138 -19.15 14.87 1.75
N GLU A 139 -20.33 14.26 1.93
CA GLU A 139 -21.10 14.38 3.16
C GLU A 139 -20.29 13.87 4.36
N PHE A 140 -19.63 12.72 4.23
CA PHE A 140 -18.79 12.14 5.28
C PHE A 140 -17.66 13.09 5.68
N MET A 141 -16.88 13.58 4.72
CA MET A 141 -15.75 14.47 5.00
C MET A 141 -16.22 15.79 5.63
N ALA A 142 -17.32 16.37 5.13
CA ALA A 142 -17.94 17.56 5.70
C ALA A 142 -18.44 17.32 7.14
N ALA A 143 -19.07 16.17 7.41
CA ALA A 143 -19.57 15.80 8.73
C ALA A 143 -18.41 15.60 9.73
N VAL A 144 -17.32 14.95 9.31
CA VAL A 144 -16.11 14.76 10.13
C VAL A 144 -15.51 16.11 10.52
N LYS A 145 -15.30 17.02 9.56
CA LYS A 145 -14.81 18.37 9.85
C LYS A 145 -15.75 19.15 10.76
N THR A 146 -17.06 19.07 10.52
CA THR A 146 -18.08 19.77 11.33
C THR A 146 -18.06 19.30 12.78
N PHE A 147 -17.86 18.00 13.02
CA PHE A 147 -18.00 17.40 14.34
C PHE A 147 -16.69 17.35 15.13
N TYR A 148 -15.56 17.07 14.47
CA TYR A 148 -14.24 16.90 15.10
C TYR A 148 -13.27 18.05 14.83
N GLY A 149 -13.61 18.98 13.94
CA GLY A 149 -12.82 20.18 13.63
C GLY A 149 -11.69 19.96 12.64
N GLU A 150 -10.92 21.03 12.37
CA GLU A 150 -9.90 21.08 11.31
C GLU A 150 -8.66 20.22 11.56
N LYS A 151 -8.44 19.77 12.81
CA LYS A 151 -7.20 19.10 13.23
C LYS A 151 -7.31 17.58 13.28
N VAL A 152 -8.49 17.02 13.04
CA VAL A 152 -8.66 15.56 13.00
C VAL A 152 -7.87 15.00 11.82
N LEU A 153 -7.02 14.02 12.07
CA LEU A 153 -6.32 13.28 11.02
C LEU A 153 -7.29 12.26 10.42
N ILE A 154 -7.41 12.27 9.09
CA ILE A 154 -8.21 11.30 8.35
C ILE A 154 -7.26 10.47 7.48
N GLN A 155 -7.03 9.23 7.88
CA GLN A 155 -6.22 8.26 7.18
C GLN A 155 -7.10 7.40 6.26
N PHE A 156 -6.88 7.49 4.95
CA PHE A 156 -7.56 6.69 3.93
C PHE A 156 -6.81 5.41 3.62
N GLU A 157 -7.50 4.28 3.78
CA GLU A 157 -6.89 2.96 3.76
C GLU A 157 -7.61 1.97 2.85
N ASP A 158 -6.87 1.18 2.08
CA ASP A 158 -7.35 0.06 1.25
C ASP A 158 -8.51 0.44 0.29
N PHE A 159 -8.48 1.66 -0.24
CA PHE A 159 -9.34 2.09 -1.35
C PHE A 159 -8.79 1.56 -2.67
N ALA A 160 -9.65 1.44 -3.71
CA ALA A 160 -9.14 1.14 -5.05
C ALA A 160 -8.35 2.33 -5.64
N ASN A 161 -7.35 2.02 -6.47
CA ASN A 161 -6.41 2.99 -7.07
C ASN A 161 -7.03 4.31 -7.51
N HIS A 162 -8.11 4.27 -8.28
CA HIS A 162 -8.72 5.50 -8.79
C HIS A 162 -9.25 6.39 -7.66
N ASN A 163 -10.01 5.80 -6.73
CA ASN A 163 -10.56 6.51 -5.58
C ASN A 163 -9.45 7.00 -4.65
N ALA A 164 -8.45 6.18 -4.35
CA ALA A 164 -7.35 6.56 -3.45
C ALA A 164 -6.64 7.86 -3.90
N PHE A 165 -6.31 7.96 -5.19
CA PHE A 165 -5.68 9.16 -5.75
C PHE A 165 -6.63 10.37 -5.75
N ASP A 166 -7.88 10.19 -6.20
CA ASP A 166 -8.83 11.29 -6.31
C ASP A 166 -9.21 11.85 -4.93
N LEU A 167 -9.41 10.98 -3.94
CA LEU A 167 -9.68 11.36 -2.55
C LEU A 167 -8.50 12.11 -1.94
N LEU A 168 -7.28 11.60 -2.12
CA LEU A 168 -6.07 12.25 -1.61
C LEU A 168 -5.88 13.63 -2.24
N GLU A 169 -6.01 13.75 -3.57
CA GLU A 169 -5.87 15.03 -4.27
C GLU A 169 -6.94 16.05 -3.85
N LYS A 170 -8.20 15.61 -3.74
CA LYS A 170 -9.35 16.46 -3.38
C LYS A 170 -9.25 16.94 -1.94
N TYR A 171 -9.05 16.02 -1.00
CA TYR A 171 -9.17 16.34 0.43
C TYR A 171 -7.88 16.85 1.07
N SER A 172 -6.70 16.65 0.48
CA SER A 172 -5.45 17.29 0.95
C SER A 172 -5.49 18.82 0.93
N LYS A 173 -6.38 19.41 0.12
CA LYS A 173 -6.56 20.87 0.03
C LYS A 173 -7.45 21.44 1.13
N SER A 174 -8.20 20.59 1.83
CA SER A 174 -9.27 21.02 2.73
C SER A 174 -9.25 20.35 4.10
N HIS A 175 -8.56 19.22 4.28
CA HIS A 175 -8.52 18.45 5.52
C HIS A 175 -7.09 17.98 5.81
N LEU A 176 -6.80 17.66 7.06
CA LEU A 176 -5.59 16.93 7.42
C LEU A 176 -5.79 15.46 7.04
N VAL A 177 -5.34 15.08 5.84
CA VAL A 177 -5.47 13.73 5.32
C VAL A 177 -4.12 13.07 5.08
N PHE A 178 -4.14 11.75 5.13
CA PHE A 178 -3.02 10.89 4.82
C PHE A 178 -3.57 9.63 4.15
N ASN A 179 -2.85 9.05 3.20
CA ASN A 179 -3.16 7.71 2.68
C ASN A 179 -1.91 6.84 2.86
N ASP A 180 -2.02 5.78 3.66
CA ASP A 180 -0.86 4.96 4.02
C ASP A 180 -0.34 4.11 2.85
N ASP A 181 -1.26 3.63 2.00
CA ASP A 181 -0.93 2.80 0.84
C ASP A 181 -0.12 3.56 -0.22
N ILE A 182 -0.34 4.87 -0.33
CA ILE A 182 0.41 5.77 -1.22
C ILE A 182 1.61 6.39 -0.49
N GLN A 183 1.37 7.12 0.61
CA GLN A 183 2.37 7.99 1.24
C GLN A 183 3.20 7.26 2.30
N GLY A 184 2.56 6.43 3.14
CA GLY A 184 3.26 5.63 4.16
C GLY A 184 4.20 4.62 3.54
N THR A 185 3.69 3.86 2.57
CA THR A 185 4.46 2.90 1.77
C THR A 185 5.63 3.59 1.05
N ALA A 186 5.42 4.77 0.45
CA ALA A 186 6.50 5.54 -0.16
C ALA A 186 7.59 5.91 0.86
N SER A 187 7.19 6.34 2.06
CA SER A 187 8.11 6.77 3.11
C SER A 187 8.98 5.62 3.63
N VAL A 188 8.39 4.48 3.97
CA VAL A 188 9.15 3.33 4.51
C VAL A 188 10.07 2.72 3.45
N VAL A 189 9.66 2.69 2.18
CA VAL A 189 10.50 2.17 1.09
C VAL A 189 11.67 3.10 0.81
N LEU A 190 11.46 4.42 0.81
CA LEU A 190 12.56 5.38 0.69
C LEU A 190 13.56 5.24 1.87
N ALA A 191 13.06 5.05 3.10
CA ALA A 191 13.92 4.78 4.25
C ALA A 191 14.75 3.49 4.06
N GLY A 192 14.12 2.42 3.55
CA GLY A 192 14.79 1.17 3.20
C GLY A 192 15.88 1.36 2.14
N LEU A 193 15.62 2.14 1.09
CA LEU A 193 16.61 2.45 0.05
C LEU A 193 17.78 3.26 0.60
N LEU A 194 17.52 4.29 1.41
CA LEU A 194 18.57 5.07 2.07
C LEU A 194 19.44 4.19 2.98
N ALA A 195 18.84 3.26 3.72
CA ALA A 195 19.55 2.29 4.54
C ALA A 195 20.37 1.31 3.71
N ALA A 196 19.80 0.80 2.60
CA ALA A 196 20.49 -0.07 1.66
C ALA A 196 21.73 0.62 1.05
N LEU A 197 21.58 1.86 0.58
CA LEU A 197 22.69 2.64 0.01
C LEU A 197 23.74 2.99 1.06
N LYS A 198 23.36 3.21 2.32
CA LYS A 198 24.33 3.34 3.41
C LYS A 198 25.12 2.04 3.65
N MET A 199 24.50 0.88 3.42
CA MET A 199 25.13 -0.44 3.58
C MET A 199 26.08 -0.78 2.42
N VAL A 200 25.69 -0.50 1.17
CA VAL A 200 26.45 -0.93 -0.03
C VAL A 200 27.21 0.19 -0.73
N GLY A 201 27.00 1.45 -0.33
CA GLY A 201 27.55 2.64 -0.97
C GLY A 201 26.70 3.15 -2.14
N GLY A 202 27.06 4.34 -2.62
CA GLY A 202 26.37 5.04 -3.71
C GLY A 202 25.31 6.03 -3.22
N THR A 203 24.74 6.77 -4.17
CA THR A 203 23.68 7.78 -3.92
C THR A 203 22.38 7.42 -4.63
N LEU A 204 21.25 8.02 -4.21
CA LEU A 204 19.96 7.79 -4.88
C LEU A 204 20.01 8.17 -6.36
N ALA A 205 20.69 9.27 -6.70
CA ALA A 205 20.77 9.79 -8.07
C ALA A 205 21.65 8.93 -9.01
N GLU A 206 22.54 8.11 -8.46
CA GLU A 206 23.36 7.16 -9.22
C GLU A 206 22.56 5.95 -9.66
N GLN A 207 21.50 5.58 -8.93
CA GLN A 207 20.74 4.37 -9.18
C GLN A 207 19.83 4.47 -10.42
N THR A 208 19.49 3.30 -10.95
CA THR A 208 18.41 3.12 -11.93
C THR A 208 17.38 2.18 -11.33
N TYR A 209 16.13 2.63 -11.28
CA TYR A 209 15.04 1.95 -10.58
C TYR A 209 14.10 1.30 -11.58
N LEU A 210 13.70 0.07 -11.31
CA LEU A 210 12.64 -0.63 -12.04
C LEU A 210 11.59 -1.16 -11.06
N PHE A 211 10.33 -0.82 -11.33
CA PHE A 211 9.19 -1.31 -10.56
C PHE A 211 8.40 -2.35 -11.35
N LEU A 212 7.93 -3.39 -10.66
CA LEU A 212 6.83 -4.23 -11.11
C LEU A 212 5.56 -3.82 -10.36
N GLY A 213 4.58 -3.29 -11.09
CA GLY A 213 3.38 -2.68 -10.52
C GLY A 213 3.45 -1.16 -10.58
N ALA A 214 2.43 -0.55 -11.16
CA ALA A 214 2.31 0.90 -11.32
C ALA A 214 0.92 1.39 -10.84
N GLY A 215 0.51 0.92 -9.66
CA GLY A 215 -0.65 1.44 -8.92
C GLY A 215 -0.22 2.42 -7.83
N GLU A 216 -1.07 2.60 -6.82
CA GLU A 216 -0.86 3.46 -5.64
C GLU A 216 0.58 3.41 -5.09
N ALA A 217 0.97 2.25 -4.55
CA ALA A 217 2.30 2.05 -3.96
C ALA A 217 3.43 2.34 -4.97
N GLY A 218 3.40 1.71 -6.15
CA GLY A 218 4.48 1.84 -7.14
C GLY A 218 4.74 3.29 -7.56
N THR A 219 3.69 4.05 -7.91
CA THR A 219 3.88 5.45 -8.31
C THR A 219 4.12 6.39 -7.13
N GLY A 220 3.56 6.10 -5.94
CA GLY A 220 3.83 6.88 -4.72
C GLY A 220 5.29 6.77 -4.28
N ILE A 221 5.83 5.55 -4.25
CA ILE A 221 7.26 5.30 -3.96
C ILE A 221 8.14 5.99 -5.00
N ALA A 222 7.85 5.78 -6.30
CA ALA A 222 8.62 6.38 -7.38
C ALA A 222 8.69 7.91 -7.27
N GLU A 223 7.56 8.56 -6.93
CA GLU A 223 7.48 10.01 -6.76
C GLU A 223 8.29 10.50 -5.55
N LEU A 224 8.23 9.80 -4.42
CA LEU A 224 8.99 10.20 -3.24
C LEU A 224 10.49 9.99 -3.42
N ILE A 225 10.91 8.95 -4.13
CA ILE A 225 12.31 8.75 -4.55
C ILE A 225 12.76 9.90 -5.46
N ALA A 226 11.96 10.26 -6.48
CA ALA A 226 12.27 11.38 -7.36
C ALA A 226 12.35 12.72 -6.63
N LEU A 227 11.45 12.95 -5.67
CA LEU A 227 11.48 14.15 -4.82
C LEU A 227 12.75 14.21 -3.97
N GLU A 228 13.11 13.12 -3.28
CA GLU A 228 14.32 13.10 -2.45
C GLU A 228 15.60 13.26 -3.31
N MET A 229 15.66 12.62 -4.48
CA MET A 229 16.73 12.86 -5.45
C MET A 229 16.81 14.34 -5.86
N SER A 230 15.66 14.98 -6.12
CA SER A 230 15.60 16.41 -6.45
C SER A 230 16.11 17.27 -5.30
N LYS A 231 15.80 16.94 -4.04
CA LYS A 231 16.31 17.64 -2.86
C LYS A 231 17.82 17.51 -2.72
N GLN A 232 18.36 16.30 -2.89
CA GLN A 232 19.80 16.04 -2.76
C GLN A 232 20.62 16.69 -3.88
N THR A 233 20.13 16.62 -5.12
CA THR A 233 20.86 17.10 -6.31
C THR A 233 20.55 18.54 -6.69
N LYS A 234 19.47 19.12 -6.16
CA LYS A 234 18.87 20.40 -6.59
C LYS A 234 18.40 20.42 -8.05
N ALA A 235 18.33 19.27 -8.71
CA ALA A 235 17.78 19.16 -10.06
C ALA A 235 16.24 19.25 -10.01
N PRO A 236 15.57 19.69 -11.10
CA PRO A 236 14.12 19.59 -11.20
C PRO A 236 13.65 18.14 -11.03
N ILE A 237 12.48 17.94 -10.42
CA ILE A 237 11.93 16.60 -10.18
C ILE A 237 11.80 15.78 -11.48
N GLU A 238 11.51 16.45 -12.59
CA GLU A 238 11.39 15.82 -13.91
C GLU A 238 12.67 15.17 -14.40
N GLU A 239 13.83 15.75 -14.08
CA GLU A 239 15.12 15.15 -14.37
C GLU A 239 15.37 13.93 -13.48
N CYS A 240 14.90 13.98 -12.23
CA CYS A 240 15.04 12.89 -11.27
C CYS A 240 14.16 11.68 -11.63
N ARG A 241 13.03 11.90 -12.33
CA ARG A 241 12.16 10.80 -12.80
C ARG A 241 12.78 9.96 -13.92
N LYS A 242 13.77 10.48 -14.68
CA LYS A 242 14.32 9.83 -15.89
C LYS A 242 14.97 8.45 -15.68
N LYS A 243 15.44 8.16 -14.46
CA LYS A 243 16.02 6.86 -14.10
C LYS A 243 15.05 5.94 -13.38
N VAL A 244 13.77 6.31 -13.32
CA VAL A 244 12.72 5.55 -12.65
C VAL A 244 11.76 4.99 -13.68
N TRP A 245 11.70 3.66 -13.75
CA TRP A 245 10.94 2.91 -14.74
C TRP A 245 9.90 2.03 -14.05
N LEU A 246 8.73 1.88 -14.66
CA LEU A 246 7.65 1.07 -14.10
C LEU A 246 7.05 0.15 -15.16
N VAL A 247 6.73 -1.08 -14.77
CA VAL A 247 6.04 -2.09 -15.58
C VAL A 247 4.65 -2.31 -15.00
N ASP A 248 3.61 -2.16 -15.82
CA ASP A 248 2.23 -2.50 -15.46
C ASP A 248 1.76 -3.78 -16.15
N SER A 249 0.47 -4.12 -16.02
CA SER A 249 -0.10 -5.34 -16.61
C SER A 249 0.01 -5.42 -18.14
N LYS A 250 0.36 -4.32 -18.84
CA LYS A 250 0.57 -4.29 -20.29
C LYS A 250 2.05 -4.10 -20.66
N GLY A 251 2.98 -4.19 -19.70
CA GLY A 251 4.41 -4.03 -19.91
C GLY A 251 4.96 -2.68 -19.44
N LEU A 252 6.16 -2.33 -19.93
CA LEU A 252 6.87 -1.10 -19.57
C LEU A 252 6.06 0.15 -19.92
N ILE A 253 6.02 1.10 -18.99
CA ILE A 253 5.41 2.41 -19.18
C ILE A 253 6.35 3.28 -20.03
N VAL A 254 5.94 3.59 -21.25
CA VAL A 254 6.74 4.31 -22.25
C VAL A 254 5.93 5.36 -22.98
N ASN A 255 6.60 6.35 -23.59
CA ASN A 255 5.98 7.50 -24.24
C ASN A 255 4.97 7.10 -25.34
N SER A 256 5.25 6.03 -26.10
CA SER A 256 4.32 5.51 -27.13
C SER A 256 2.97 5.05 -26.58
N ARG A 257 2.88 4.75 -25.27
CA ARG A 257 1.63 4.36 -24.58
C ARG A 257 0.88 5.53 -23.95
N LYS A 258 1.46 6.74 -23.90
CA LYS A 258 1.02 7.87 -23.05
C LYS A 258 -0.46 8.26 -23.18
N ASN A 259 -1.04 8.13 -24.37
CA ASN A 259 -2.46 8.43 -24.62
C ASN A 259 -3.43 7.45 -23.95
N SER A 260 -2.99 6.21 -23.70
CA SER A 260 -3.80 5.15 -23.07
C SER A 260 -3.55 5.01 -21.56
N LEU A 261 -2.61 5.78 -21.02
CA LEU A 261 -2.23 5.72 -19.61
C LEU A 261 -3.14 6.59 -18.76
N ALA A 262 -3.46 6.08 -17.56
CA ALA A 262 -4.05 6.90 -16.51
C ALA A 262 -3.13 8.11 -16.18
N PRO A 263 -3.68 9.27 -15.80
CA PRO A 263 -2.89 10.49 -15.59
C PRO A 263 -1.67 10.31 -14.69
N PHE A 264 -1.81 9.62 -13.55
CA PHE A 264 -0.73 9.38 -12.58
C PHE A 264 0.43 8.51 -13.12
N LYS A 265 0.23 7.78 -14.22
CA LYS A 265 1.27 7.00 -14.90
C LYS A 265 2.07 7.81 -15.92
N LYS A 266 1.52 8.92 -16.43
CA LYS A 266 2.11 9.70 -17.53
C LYS A 266 3.47 10.33 -17.21
N PRO A 267 3.78 10.76 -15.97
CA PRO A 267 5.13 11.27 -15.63
C PRO A 267 6.26 10.27 -15.81
N TRP A 268 5.93 8.97 -15.83
CA TRP A 268 6.89 7.86 -15.92
C TRP A 268 7.03 7.30 -17.33
N ALA A 269 6.30 7.86 -18.30
CA ALA A 269 6.26 7.40 -19.68
C ALA A 269 7.41 8.02 -20.49
N HIS A 270 8.63 7.55 -20.22
CA HIS A 270 9.85 8.00 -20.89
C HIS A 270 9.97 7.44 -22.31
N GLU A 271 10.87 8.01 -23.11
CA GLU A 271 11.20 7.46 -24.43
C GLU A 271 11.98 6.15 -24.27
N HIS A 272 11.39 5.05 -24.75
CA HIS A 272 12.00 3.71 -24.79
C HIS A 272 11.14 2.81 -25.69
N GLU A 273 11.74 1.77 -26.27
CA GLU A 273 11.00 0.73 -26.99
C GLU A 273 10.00 0.01 -26.08
N PRO A 274 8.79 -0.35 -26.55
CA PRO A 274 7.84 -1.12 -25.76
C PRO A 274 8.40 -2.49 -25.39
N LEU A 275 8.35 -2.84 -24.10
CA LEU A 275 8.70 -4.16 -23.59
C LEU A 275 7.52 -4.74 -22.83
N THR A 276 7.17 -5.99 -23.09
CA THR A 276 5.95 -6.62 -22.54
C THR A 276 6.21 -7.38 -21.26
N THR A 277 7.44 -7.88 -21.03
CA THR A 277 7.79 -8.68 -19.85
C THR A 277 8.73 -7.93 -18.91
N LEU A 278 8.68 -8.29 -17.62
CA LEU A 278 9.62 -7.77 -16.63
C LEU A 278 11.05 -8.20 -16.93
N TYR A 279 11.26 -9.43 -17.41
CA TYR A 279 12.60 -9.94 -17.73
C TYR A 279 13.26 -9.11 -18.84
N ASP A 280 12.53 -8.82 -19.92
CA ASP A 280 13.05 -7.98 -21.01
C ASP A 280 13.35 -6.57 -20.50
N ALA A 281 12.50 -6.02 -19.63
CA ALA A 281 12.73 -4.72 -18.99
C ALA A 281 14.00 -4.73 -18.13
N VAL A 282 14.25 -5.77 -17.32
CA VAL A 282 15.48 -5.92 -16.53
C VAL A 282 16.71 -5.97 -17.44
N GLN A 283 16.65 -6.74 -18.53
CA GLN A 283 17.78 -6.88 -19.45
C GLN A 283 18.09 -5.60 -20.24
N SER A 284 17.05 -4.85 -20.63
CA SER A 284 17.18 -3.60 -21.37
C SER A 284 17.59 -2.43 -20.48
N ILE A 285 16.87 -2.22 -19.37
CA ILE A 285 17.06 -1.08 -18.45
C ILE A 285 18.29 -1.26 -17.56
N LYS A 286 18.64 -2.51 -17.24
CA LYS A 286 19.74 -2.88 -16.33
C LYS A 286 19.66 -2.13 -14.98
N PRO A 287 18.53 -2.26 -14.26
CA PRO A 287 18.34 -1.52 -13.02
C PRO A 287 19.31 -2.00 -11.92
N THR A 288 19.66 -1.08 -11.04
CA THR A 288 20.41 -1.37 -9.80
C THR A 288 19.47 -1.69 -8.64
N VAL A 289 18.23 -1.19 -8.72
CA VAL A 289 17.17 -1.37 -7.73
C VAL A 289 15.92 -1.93 -8.42
N LEU A 290 15.44 -3.08 -7.93
CA LEU A 290 14.20 -3.72 -8.39
C LEU A 290 13.18 -3.74 -7.26
N ILE A 291 11.98 -3.17 -7.50
CA ILE A 291 10.93 -3.02 -6.48
C ILE A 291 9.63 -3.65 -6.98
N GLY A 292 9.07 -4.58 -6.21
CA GLY A 292 7.83 -5.28 -6.51
C GLY A 292 6.68 -4.73 -5.68
N THR A 293 5.66 -4.19 -6.36
CA THR A 293 4.40 -3.67 -5.78
C THR A 293 3.20 -4.10 -6.62
N SER A 294 3.25 -5.33 -7.12
CA SER A 294 2.34 -5.83 -8.15
C SER A 294 1.05 -6.44 -7.60
N GLY A 295 1.09 -6.93 -6.36
CA GLY A 295 0.09 -7.83 -5.82
C GLY A 295 0.06 -9.20 -6.50
N VAL A 296 1.13 -9.61 -7.21
CA VAL A 296 1.19 -10.90 -7.92
C VAL A 296 2.45 -11.66 -7.51
N GLY A 297 2.24 -12.77 -6.82
CA GLY A 297 3.34 -13.56 -6.26
C GLY A 297 4.19 -14.27 -7.31
N ARG A 298 5.45 -14.54 -6.93
CA ARG A 298 6.42 -15.35 -7.72
C ARG A 298 6.79 -14.76 -9.09
N THR A 299 6.64 -13.47 -9.26
CA THR A 299 6.94 -12.74 -10.50
C THR A 299 8.41 -12.32 -10.61
N PHE A 300 9.14 -12.23 -9.49
CA PHE A 300 10.61 -12.16 -9.52
C PHE A 300 11.14 -13.58 -9.63
N THR A 301 11.15 -14.09 -10.87
CA THR A 301 11.60 -15.46 -11.15
C THR A 301 13.10 -15.60 -10.94
N LYS A 302 13.58 -16.85 -10.94
CA LYS A 302 15.01 -17.17 -10.85
C LYS A 302 15.81 -16.42 -11.92
N GLU A 303 15.33 -16.43 -13.16
CA GLU A 303 15.99 -15.78 -14.29
C GLU A 303 16.11 -14.26 -14.09
N ILE A 304 15.08 -13.62 -13.52
CA ILE A 304 15.09 -12.18 -13.22
C ILE A 304 16.09 -11.87 -12.11
N VAL A 305 16.10 -12.64 -11.04
CA VAL A 305 16.96 -12.41 -9.88
C VAL A 305 18.43 -12.71 -10.20
N GLU A 306 18.70 -13.77 -10.97
CA GLU A 306 20.04 -14.07 -11.49
C GLU A 306 20.51 -12.99 -12.48
N ALA A 307 19.62 -12.46 -13.33
CA ALA A 307 19.95 -11.31 -14.18
C ALA A 307 20.32 -10.08 -13.36
N MET A 308 19.54 -9.75 -12.31
CA MET A 308 19.87 -8.67 -11.38
C MET A 308 21.26 -8.85 -10.73
N ALA A 309 21.61 -10.07 -10.33
CA ALA A 309 22.92 -10.38 -9.74
C ALA A 309 24.07 -10.44 -10.76
N SER A 310 23.78 -10.65 -12.03
CA SER A 310 24.76 -10.56 -13.12
C SER A 310 25.05 -9.11 -13.48
N ILE A 311 24.02 -8.25 -13.46
CA ILE A 311 24.12 -6.81 -13.75
C ILE A 311 24.81 -6.07 -12.59
N ASN A 312 24.55 -6.47 -11.36
CA ASN A 312 24.96 -5.74 -10.15
C ASN A 312 25.72 -6.64 -9.19
N GLU A 313 26.81 -6.13 -8.60
CA GLU A 313 27.54 -6.86 -7.55
C GLU A 313 26.70 -7.04 -6.28
N ARG A 314 25.87 -6.05 -5.94
CA ARG A 314 24.97 -6.05 -4.78
C ARG A 314 23.58 -5.56 -5.19
N PRO A 315 22.75 -6.37 -5.88
CA PRO A 315 21.43 -5.92 -6.34
C PRO A 315 20.52 -5.61 -5.15
N ILE A 316 19.83 -4.46 -5.19
CA ILE A 316 18.79 -4.13 -4.20
C ILE A 316 17.46 -4.67 -4.75
N ILE A 317 16.84 -5.60 -4.01
CA ILE A 317 15.62 -6.30 -4.43
C ILE A 317 14.58 -6.19 -3.32
N PHE A 318 13.53 -5.42 -3.55
CA PHE A 318 12.44 -5.23 -2.61
C PHE A 318 11.18 -5.93 -3.12
N SER A 319 10.68 -6.92 -2.39
CA SER A 319 9.47 -7.70 -2.74
C SER A 319 8.31 -7.35 -1.79
N LEU A 320 7.55 -6.32 -2.14
CA LEU A 320 6.71 -5.59 -1.18
C LEU A 320 5.24 -6.00 -1.18
N SER A 321 4.82 -6.86 -2.11
CA SER A 321 3.43 -7.28 -2.19
C SER A 321 3.01 -8.12 -0.99
N ASN A 322 1.83 -7.79 -0.43
CA ASN A 322 1.25 -8.42 0.74
C ASN A 322 -0.05 -9.17 0.40
N PRO A 323 -0.38 -10.26 1.10
CA PRO A 323 0.43 -10.99 2.10
C PRO A 323 1.54 -11.84 1.46
N THR A 324 2.26 -12.66 2.25
CA THR A 324 3.39 -13.51 1.80
C THR A 324 3.11 -14.33 0.53
N SER A 325 1.87 -14.79 0.33
CA SER A 325 1.48 -15.54 -0.88
C SER A 325 1.54 -14.72 -2.18
N HIS A 326 1.56 -13.39 -2.06
CA HIS A 326 1.64 -12.44 -3.17
C HIS A 326 3.02 -11.78 -3.29
N SER A 327 3.98 -12.15 -2.43
CA SER A 327 5.38 -11.69 -2.53
C SER A 327 5.96 -12.10 -3.88
N GLU A 328 6.54 -11.15 -4.61
CA GLU A 328 7.20 -11.37 -5.91
C GLU A 328 8.27 -12.46 -5.86
N CYS A 329 9.02 -12.56 -4.77
CA CYS A 329 9.83 -13.73 -4.40
C CYS A 329 9.97 -13.85 -2.87
N THR A 330 10.50 -14.97 -2.40
CA THR A 330 10.82 -15.15 -0.97
C THR A 330 12.25 -14.68 -0.65
N ALA A 331 12.53 -14.44 0.64
CA ALA A 331 13.89 -14.15 1.10
C ALA A 331 14.88 -15.26 0.74
N GLU A 332 14.49 -16.53 0.93
CA GLU A 332 15.33 -17.69 0.60
C GLU A 332 15.69 -17.74 -0.89
N GLN A 333 14.72 -17.46 -1.76
CA GLN A 333 14.93 -17.36 -3.19
C GLN A 333 15.87 -16.22 -3.55
N ALA A 334 15.64 -15.02 -2.99
CA ALA A 334 16.47 -13.85 -3.26
C ALA A 334 17.94 -14.08 -2.86
N TYR A 335 18.20 -14.60 -1.65
CA TYR A 335 19.58 -14.88 -1.22
C TYR A 335 20.20 -16.03 -2.01
N THR A 336 19.48 -17.12 -2.25
CA THR A 336 20.02 -18.29 -2.98
C THR A 336 20.38 -17.94 -4.43
N TRP A 337 19.48 -17.27 -5.16
CA TRP A 337 19.66 -16.96 -6.57
C TRP A 337 20.67 -15.83 -6.82
N THR A 338 21.00 -15.04 -5.79
CA THR A 338 22.06 -14.01 -5.87
C THR A 338 23.37 -14.41 -5.20
N GLN A 339 23.49 -15.66 -4.75
CA GLN A 339 24.64 -16.17 -4.02
C GLN A 339 24.96 -15.33 -2.77
N GLY A 340 23.92 -14.94 -2.03
CA GLY A 340 24.00 -14.14 -0.81
C GLY A 340 24.33 -12.66 -1.03
N ARG A 341 24.34 -12.17 -2.28
CA ARG A 341 24.75 -10.79 -2.60
C ARG A 341 23.60 -9.77 -2.56
N ALA A 342 22.35 -10.19 -2.71
CA ALA A 342 21.21 -9.28 -2.68
C ALA A 342 21.10 -8.52 -1.35
N VAL A 343 20.75 -7.22 -1.45
CA VAL A 343 20.16 -6.48 -0.34
C VAL A 343 18.65 -6.63 -0.47
N PHE A 344 18.07 -7.48 0.37
CA PHE A 344 16.67 -7.87 0.27
C PHE A 344 15.82 -7.29 1.41
N ALA A 345 14.63 -6.83 1.06
CA ALA A 345 13.56 -6.49 1.99
C ALA A 345 12.21 -6.93 1.40
N SER A 346 11.22 -7.16 2.25
CA SER A 346 9.88 -7.59 1.84
C SER A 346 8.76 -6.88 2.58
N GLY A 347 7.55 -6.88 2.01
CA GLY A 347 6.38 -6.30 2.68
C GLY A 347 5.83 -7.19 3.80
N SER A 348 5.94 -8.51 3.63
CA SER A 348 5.54 -9.52 4.60
C SER A 348 6.75 -10.12 5.32
N PRO A 349 6.60 -10.62 6.55
CA PRO A 349 7.71 -11.21 7.29
C PRO A 349 8.17 -12.53 6.65
N PHE A 350 9.48 -12.74 6.62
CA PHE A 350 10.12 -14.03 6.32
C PHE A 350 11.04 -14.42 7.47
N ALA A 351 11.18 -15.73 7.70
CA ALA A 351 12.14 -16.26 8.65
C ALA A 351 13.60 -15.94 8.22
N PRO A 352 14.55 -15.92 9.16
CA PRO A 352 15.97 -15.86 8.82
C PRO A 352 16.38 -16.97 7.85
N VAL A 353 17.32 -16.66 6.96
CA VAL A 353 17.81 -17.56 5.91
C VAL A 353 19.27 -17.89 6.17
N GLU A 354 19.60 -19.18 6.27
CA GLU A 354 20.98 -19.66 6.29
C GLU A 354 21.48 -19.86 4.86
N TYR A 355 22.55 -19.16 4.47
CA TYR A 355 23.20 -19.35 3.17
C TYR A 355 24.73 -19.24 3.33
N ASP A 356 25.44 -20.28 2.90
CA ASP A 356 26.91 -20.36 2.93
C ASP A 356 27.52 -20.02 4.32
N GLY A 357 26.93 -20.58 5.38
CA GLY A 357 27.37 -20.39 6.76
C GLY A 357 27.07 -18.99 7.34
N LYS A 358 26.24 -18.19 6.68
CA LYS A 358 25.76 -16.89 7.17
C LYS A 358 24.25 -16.89 7.36
N THR A 359 23.82 -16.33 8.47
CA THR A 359 22.41 -16.02 8.75
C THR A 359 22.05 -14.65 8.18
N PHE A 360 21.06 -14.59 7.29
CA PHE A 360 20.47 -13.37 6.78
C PHE A 360 19.11 -13.16 7.44
N VAL A 361 18.91 -11.99 8.06
CA VAL A 361 17.62 -11.59 8.64
C VAL A 361 17.04 -10.47 7.77
N PRO A 362 16.11 -10.78 6.84
CA PRO A 362 15.59 -9.80 5.90
C PRO A 362 14.75 -8.74 6.64
N GLY A 363 14.91 -7.47 6.25
CA GLY A 363 14.08 -6.38 6.76
C GLY A 363 12.65 -6.45 6.21
N GLN A 364 11.69 -5.92 6.97
CA GLN A 364 10.31 -5.75 6.55
C GLN A 364 10.00 -4.26 6.33
N SER A 365 9.33 -3.93 5.22
CA SER A 365 8.90 -2.57 4.88
C SER A 365 7.41 -2.40 5.09
#